data_AF-A0A841RMD7-F1
#
_entry.id   AF-A0A841RMD7-F1
#
_cell.length_a   1.000
_cell.length_b   1.000
_cell.length_c   1.000
_cell.angle_alpha   90.00
_cell.angle_beta   90.00
_cell.angle_gamma   90.00
#
_symmetry.space_group_name_H-M   'P 1'
#
loop_
_entity.id
_entity.type
_entity.pdbx_description
1 polymer ?
#
loop_
_entity_poly.entity_id
_entity_poly.type
_entity_poly.pdbx_seq_one_letter_code
_entity_poly.pdbx_strand_id
1 'polypeptide(L)'
;MKILIKVAGILTILISIAAQLTAFIDDSYTMGNIWFIGVLSGILTIISANKIHTNLKISFLLLIVSTVLGVISIAYLFILPGIINLIALLYLFIKNQPNNI
;
A
#
# COMPACT_ATOMS: atom_id res chain seq x y z
N MET A 1 -1.42 -12.53 -8.52
CA MET A 1 -1.04 -11.14 -8.15
C MET A 1 -2.13 -10.32 -7.48
N LYS A 2 -3.37 -10.28 -8.00
CA LYS A 2 -4.49 -9.53 -7.38
C LYS A 2 -4.70 -9.85 -5.89
N ILE A 3 -4.73 -11.13 -5.52
CA ILE A 3 -4.93 -11.57 -4.13
C ILE A 3 -3.80 -11.08 -3.22
N LEU A 4 -2.55 -11.20 -3.66
CA LEU A 4 -1.37 -10.75 -2.93
C LEU A 4 -1.43 -9.25 -2.57
N ILE A 5 -1.80 -8.42 -3.54
CA ILE A 5 -1.95 -6.96 -3.33
C ILE A 5 -3.12 -6.67 -2.38
N LYS A 6 -4.24 -7.40 -2.49
CA LYS A 6 -5.35 -7.26 -1.53
C LYS A 6 -4.91 -7.60 -0.11
N VAL A 7 -4.14 -8.67 0.07
CA VAL A 7 -3.61 -9.06 1.37
C VAL A 7 -2.68 -7.97 1.92
N ALA A 8 -1.79 -7.40 1.11
CA ALA A 8 -0.96 -6.27 1.53
C ALA A 8 -1.79 -5.05 1.96
N GLY A 9 -2.85 -4.73 1.22
CA GLY A 9 -3.75 -3.64 1.57
C GLY A 9 -4.47 -3.88 2.90
N ILE A 10 -5.02 -5.08 3.12
CA ILE A 10 -5.66 -5.45 4.39
C ILE A 10 -4.63 -5.41 5.54
N LEU A 11 -3.44 -5.97 5.33
CA LEU A 11 -2.38 -5.98 6.32
C LEU A 11 -1.97 -4.55 6.72
N THR A 12 -1.86 -3.65 5.75
CA THR A 12 -1.56 -2.22 5.99
C THR A 12 -2.63 -1.58 6.88
N ILE A 13 -3.92 -1.83 6.59
CA ILE A 13 -5.03 -1.30 7.40
C ILE A 13 -4.93 -1.83 8.84
N LEU A 14 -4.78 -3.15 9.00
CA LEU A 14 -4.72 -3.77 10.31
C LEU A 14 -3.54 -3.28 11.13
N ILE A 15 -2.35 -3.18 10.53
CA ILE A 15 -1.16 -2.67 11.19
C ILE A 15 -1.34 -1.20 11.57
N SER A 16 -1.92 -0.37 10.71
CA SER A 16 -2.15 1.05 11.00
C SER A 16 -3.09 1.25 12.18
N ILE A 17 -4.18 0.48 12.22
CA ILE A 17 -5.13 0.50 13.35
C ILE A 17 -4.46 -0.03 14.62
N ALA A 18 -3.72 -1.15 14.54
CA ALA A 18 -3.03 -1.72 15.67
C ALA A 18 -1.96 -0.77 16.24
N ALA A 19 -1.23 -0.06 15.38
CA ALA A 19 -0.22 0.90 15.79
C ALA A 19 -0.81 2.08 16.57
N GLN A 20 -2.01 2.56 16.18
CA GLN A 20 -2.75 3.56 16.94
C GLN A 20 -3.25 3.00 18.28
N LEU A 21 -3.90 1.82 18.27
CA LEU A 21 -4.47 1.21 19.48
C LEU A 21 -3.43 0.85 20.54
N THR A 22 -2.19 0.60 20.12
CA THR A 22 -1.07 0.29 21.02
C THR A 22 -0.25 1.52 21.42
N ALA A 23 -0.69 2.73 21.04
CA ALA A 23 0.03 3.99 21.24
C ALA A 23 1.47 3.96 20.69
N PHE A 24 1.72 3.10 19.70
CA PHE A 24 3.02 3.00 19.04
C PHE A 24 3.25 4.19 18.10
N ILE A 25 2.16 4.67 17.53
CA ILE A 25 2.06 5.92 16.81
C ILE A 25 1.11 6.77 17.65
N ASP A 26 1.68 7.66 18.44
CA ASP A 26 0.96 8.51 19.37
C ASP A 26 0.60 9.85 18.69
N ASP A 27 -0.66 10.23 18.81
CA ASP A 27 -1.27 11.49 18.36
C ASP A 27 -0.72 12.73 19.10
N SER A 28 0.11 12.52 20.12
CA SER A 28 0.92 13.55 20.80
C SER A 28 1.98 14.20 19.92
N TYR A 29 2.38 13.58 18.80
CA TYR A 29 3.36 14.15 17.85
C TYR A 29 2.67 14.94 16.72
N THR A 30 3.41 15.87 16.11
CA THR A 30 2.98 17.00 15.24
C THR A 30 2.03 16.67 14.07
N MET A 31 1.80 15.39 13.77
CA MET A 31 0.93 14.93 12.68
C MET A 31 -0.36 14.23 13.13
N GLY A 32 -0.66 14.15 14.45
CA GLY A 32 -1.98 13.97 15.11
C GLY A 32 -2.92 12.82 14.70
N ASN A 33 -2.79 12.24 13.51
CA ASN A 33 -3.67 11.21 12.95
C ASN A 33 -2.96 10.45 11.79
N ILE A 34 -1.65 10.24 11.90
CA ILE A 34 -0.83 9.65 10.84
C ILE A 34 -1.20 8.18 10.55
N TRP A 35 -1.80 7.48 11.51
CA TRP A 35 -2.41 6.16 11.30
C TRP A 35 -3.50 6.16 10.22
N PHE A 36 -4.24 7.27 10.07
CA PHE A 36 -5.29 7.41 9.07
C PHE A 36 -4.71 7.42 7.64
N ILE A 37 -3.52 7.98 7.46
CA ILE A 37 -2.78 7.92 6.19
C ILE A 37 -2.42 6.46 5.86
N GLY A 38 -2.09 5.66 6.86
CA GLY A 38 -1.82 4.23 6.70
C GLY A 38 -3.06 3.44 6.31
N VAL A 39 -4.21 3.74 6.92
CA VAL A 39 -5.50 3.16 6.50
C VAL A 39 -5.83 3.56 5.06
N LEU A 40 -5.64 4.83 4.69
CA LEU A 40 -5.84 5.31 3.32
C LEU A 40 -4.92 4.61 2.32
N SER A 41 -3.64 4.42 2.66
CA SER A 41 -2.68 3.63 1.88
C SER A 41 -3.20 2.20 1.65
N GLY A 42 -3.70 1.54 2.68
CA GLY A 42 -4.25 0.20 2.56
C GLY A 42 -5.48 0.14 1.64
N ILE A 43 -6.40 1.12 1.74
CA ILE A 43 -7.57 1.24 0.85
C ILE A 43 -7.13 1.41 -0.61
N LEU A 44 -6.19 2.33 -0.88
CA LEU A 44 -5.66 2.53 -2.24
C LEU A 44 -4.99 1.28 -2.79
N THR A 45 -4.29 0.52 -1.94
CA THR A 45 -3.70 -0.78 -2.31
C THR A 45 -4.78 -1.81 -2.67
N ILE A 46 -5.91 -1.85 -1.97
CA ILE A 46 -7.04 -2.73 -2.34
C ILE A 46 -7.69 -2.30 -3.67
N ILE A 47 -7.84 -0.99 -3.89
CA ILE A 47 -8.39 -0.44 -5.14
C ILE A 47 -7.46 -0.77 -6.32
N SER A 48 -6.15 -0.61 -6.16
CA SER A 48 -5.16 -0.93 -7.20
C SER A 48 -5.23 -2.41 -7.61
N ALA A 49 -5.44 -3.32 -6.65
CA ALA A 49 -5.60 -4.74 -6.91
C ALA A 49 -6.81 -5.04 -7.81
N ASN A 50 -7.91 -4.30 -7.64
CA ASN A 50 -9.10 -4.46 -8.47
C ASN A 50 -8.90 -3.90 -9.89
N LYS A 51 -7.98 -2.95 -10.08
CA LYS A 51 -7.65 -2.35 -11.39
C LYS A 51 -6.59 -3.12 -12.18
N ILE A 52 -5.91 -4.10 -11.59
CA ILE A 52 -4.75 -4.77 -12.20
C ILE A 52 -5.05 -5.50 -13.53
N HIS A 53 -6.30 -5.90 -13.77
CA HIS A 53 -6.72 -6.58 -15.00
C HIS A 53 -7.47 -5.67 -15.97
N THR A 54 -7.93 -4.50 -15.53
CA THR A 54 -8.74 -3.58 -16.35
C THR A 54 -7.94 -2.38 -16.82
N ASN A 55 -7.07 -1.82 -15.98
CA ASN A 55 -6.20 -0.71 -16.34
C ASN A 55 -4.88 -0.80 -15.58
N LEU A 56 -3.87 -1.41 -16.21
CA LEU A 56 -2.55 -1.63 -15.63
C LEU A 56 -1.86 -0.31 -15.22
N LYS A 57 -1.99 0.75 -16.03
CA LYS A 57 -1.38 2.07 -15.75
C LYS A 57 -1.96 2.70 -14.48
N ILE A 58 -3.29 2.68 -14.34
CA ILE A 58 -3.95 3.18 -13.12
C ILE A 58 -3.60 2.32 -11.91
N SER A 59 -3.57 0.99 -12.06
CA SER A 59 -3.17 0.07 -10.99
C SER A 59 -1.74 0.38 -10.51
N PHE A 60 -0.80 0.58 -11.43
CA PHE A 60 0.59 0.92 -11.14
C PHE A 60 0.70 2.26 -10.39
N LEU A 61 0.05 3.31 -10.89
CA LEU A 61 0.07 4.64 -10.25
C LEU A 61 -0.52 4.59 -8.83
N LEU A 62 -1.66 3.92 -8.65
CA LEU A 62 -2.28 3.75 -7.32
C LEU A 62 -1.37 3.00 -6.36
N LEU A 63 -0.65 1.98 -6.83
CA LEU A 63 0.32 1.23 -6.02
C LEU A 63 1.53 2.08 -5.62
N ILE A 64 2.03 2.96 -6.49
CA ILE A 64 3.11 3.89 -6.13
C ILE A 64 2.63 4.83 -5.03
N VAL A 65 1.49 5.50 -5.25
CA VAL A 65 0.93 6.45 -4.29
C VAL A 65 0.66 5.76 -2.95
N SER A 66 0.05 4.57 -2.97
CA SER A 66 -0.22 3.83 -1.73
C SER A 66 1.06 3.44 -1.01
N THR A 67 2.11 3.02 -1.72
CA THR A 67 3.40 2.66 -1.14
C THR A 67 4.06 3.85 -0.46
N VAL A 68 4.07 5.02 -1.11
CA VAL A 68 4.63 6.26 -0.52
C VAL A 68 3.86 6.66 0.73
N LEU A 69 2.53 6.67 0.68
CA LEU A 69 1.70 6.98 1.84
C LEU A 69 1.89 5.97 2.98
N GLY A 70 2.02 4.69 2.65
CA GLY A 70 2.25 3.62 3.62
C GLY A 70 3.57 3.81 4.37
N VAL A 71 4.65 4.10 3.65
CA VAL A 71 5.97 4.40 4.23
C VAL A 71 5.91 5.64 5.12
N ILE A 72 5.25 6.72 4.69
CA ILE A 72 5.10 7.94 5.50
C ILE A 72 4.29 7.65 6.78
N SER A 73 3.27 6.81 6.68
CA SER A 73 2.31 6.61 7.77
C SER A 73 2.84 5.81 8.96
N ILE A 74 3.46 4.66 8.69
CA ILE A 74 3.80 3.67 9.72
C ILE A 74 5.25 3.19 9.63
N ALA A 75 6.06 3.84 8.78
CA ALA A 75 7.50 3.65 8.63
C ALA A 75 7.92 2.17 8.56
N TYR A 76 8.68 1.68 9.54
CA TYR A 76 9.17 0.30 9.57
C TYR A 76 8.07 -0.75 9.75
N LEU A 77 6.91 -0.39 10.31
CA LEU A 77 5.76 -1.30 10.35
C LEU A 77 5.20 -1.57 8.94
N PHE A 78 5.53 -0.72 7.96
CA PHE A 78 5.19 -0.91 6.55
C PHE A 78 6.14 -1.88 5.83
N ILE A 79 7.19 -2.42 6.45
CA ILE A 79 8.18 -3.25 5.73
C ILE A 79 7.51 -4.45 5.04
N LEU A 80 6.68 -5.21 5.74
CA LEU A 80 6.06 -6.41 5.18
C LEU A 80 5.04 -6.08 4.07
N PRO A 81 4.06 -5.18 4.26
CA PRO A 81 3.19 -4.73 3.16
C PRO A 81 3.97 -4.07 2.01
N GLY A 82 5.01 -3.31 2.34
CA GLY A 82 5.85 -2.57 1.41
C GLY A 82 6.64 -3.48 0.47
N ILE A 83 7.21 -4.58 0.99
CA ILE A 83 7.88 -5.60 0.16
C ILE A 83 6.88 -6.20 -0.83
N ILE A 84 5.67 -6.52 -0.38
CA ILE A 84 4.62 -7.07 -1.26
C ILE A 84 4.25 -6.07 -2.36
N ASN A 85 4.07 -4.80 -2.00
CA ASN A 85 3.79 -3.73 -2.96
C ASN A 85 4.93 -3.52 -3.96
N LEU A 86 6.19 -3.63 -3.51
CA LEU A 86 7.37 -3.50 -4.36
C LEU A 86 7.46 -4.65 -5.37
N ILE A 87 7.22 -5.89 -4.93
CA ILE A 87 7.11 -7.05 -5.84
C ILE A 87 5.96 -6.83 -6.85
N ALA A 88 4.83 -6.28 -6.41
CA ALA A 88 3.72 -5.92 -7.28
C ALA A 88 4.06 -4.85 -8.32
N LEU A 89 4.80 -3.83 -7.93
CA LEU A 89 5.28 -2.79 -8.83
C LEU A 89 6.23 -3.35 -9.88
N LEU A 90 7.18 -4.20 -9.50
CA LEU A 90 8.08 -4.85 -10.45
C LEU A 90 7.32 -5.72 -11.46
N TYR A 91 6.37 -6.53 -10.98
CA TYR A 91 5.52 -7.34 -11.86
C TYR A 91 4.72 -6.47 -12.84
N LEU A 92 4.10 -5.39 -12.34
CA LEU A 92 3.32 -4.48 -13.18
C LEU A 92 4.20 -3.75 -14.19
N PHE A 93 5.41 -3.34 -13.80
CA PHE A 93 6.36 -2.68 -14.68
C PHE A 93 6.77 -3.58 -15.86
N ILE A 94 7.12 -4.85 -15.58
CA ILE A 94 7.45 -5.84 -16.61
C ILE A 94 6.25 -6.07 -17.53
N LYS A 95 5.05 -6.22 -16.95
CA LYS A 95 3.83 -6.49 -17.72
C LYS A 95 3.39 -5.32 -18.61
N ASN A 96 3.66 -4.09 -18.19
CA ASN A 96 3.25 -2.88 -18.89
C ASN A 96 4.23 -2.45 -19.99
N GLN A 97 5.33 -3.19 -20.20
CA GLN A 97 6.23 -2.93 -21.33
C GLN A 97 5.57 -3.34 -22.66
N PRO A 98 5.74 -2.54 -23.73
CA PRO A 98 5.13 -2.79 -25.03
C PRO A 98 5.63 -4.05 -25.77
N ASN A 99 6.69 -4.69 -25.26
CA ASN A 99 7.35 -5.83 -25.91
C ASN A 99 6.89 -7.21 -25.41
N ASN A 100 5.83 -7.30 -24.59
CA ASN A 100 5.21 -8.59 -24.27
C ASN A 100 4.23 -8.98 -25.38
N ILE A 101 4.78 -9.49 -26.49
CA ILE A 101 4.07 -10.24 -27.53
C ILE A 101 4.21 -11.72 -27.18
#